data_AF-A0A932UNR1-F1
#
_entry.id   AF-A0A932UNR1-F1
#
_cell.length_a   1.000
_cell.length_b   1.000
_cell.length_c   1.000
_cell.angle_alpha   90.00
_cell.angle_beta   90.00
_cell.angle_gamma   90.00
#
_symmetry.space_group_name_H-M   'P 1'
#
loop_
_entity.id
_entity.type
_entity.pdbx_description
1 polymer ?
#
loop_
_entity_poly.entity_id
_entity_poly.type
_entity_poly.pdbx_seq_one_letter_code
_entity_poly.pdbx_strand_id
1 'polypeptide(L)'
;MRPEIRELLRKATASFEAGSYDEAEQILLEVIQRTPLYANIYNMLGFIYSQQNSPEKAVEFFRKALTVNPNYTEARLNLVITLAEMGAYELASLEYGKAKQREEGGGFSLSQGVRNRLANAHADLGKVYHELGLYDEAVQEFQKALRFCPTFADILCRLGVSLREKGAYEEAATAFYRALEINPRYVDVYAHLGLTYLKQGMMESAIHALERALELDADHSLAKVYLRLAKQKGSE
;
A
#
# COMPACT_ATOMS: atom_id res chain seq x y z
N MET A 1 -13.91 35.16 5.78
CA MET A 1 -14.68 34.05 6.39
C MET A 1 -15.39 34.60 7.62
N ARG A 2 -16.71 34.35 7.78
CA ARG A 2 -17.48 34.83 8.93
C ARG A 2 -17.00 34.14 10.23
N PRO A 3 -16.99 34.81 11.40
CA PRO A 3 -16.51 34.23 12.66
C PRO A 3 -17.19 32.90 13.02
N GLU A 4 -18.50 32.82 12.80
CA GLU A 4 -19.31 31.61 13.04
C GLU A 4 -18.83 30.40 12.21
N ILE A 5 -18.54 30.61 10.92
CA ILE A 5 -18.05 29.54 10.03
C ILE A 5 -16.65 29.08 10.45
N ARG A 6 -15.81 30.02 10.92
CA ARG A 6 -14.47 29.68 11.41
C ARG A 6 -14.54 28.79 12.66
N GLU A 7 -15.46 29.07 13.58
CA GLU A 7 -15.63 28.24 14.78
C GLU A 7 -16.21 26.86 14.45
N LEU A 8 -17.19 26.79 13.55
CA LEU A 8 -17.71 25.51 13.05
C LEU A 8 -16.60 24.68 12.39
N LEU A 9 -15.76 25.29 11.56
CA LEU A 9 -14.62 24.61 10.96
C LEU A 9 -13.60 24.13 12.00
N ARG A 10 -13.31 24.94 13.01
CA ARG A 10 -12.40 24.54 14.10
C ARG A 10 -12.95 23.32 14.84
N LYS A 11 -14.25 23.32 15.15
CA LYS A 11 -14.93 22.20 15.80
C LYS A 11 -14.91 20.96 14.89
N ALA A 12 -15.29 21.10 13.62
CA ALA A 12 -15.29 20.02 12.66
C ALA A 12 -13.91 19.38 12.48
N THR A 13 -12.86 20.19 12.35
CA THR A 13 -11.49 19.69 12.26
C THR A 13 -11.07 18.96 13.53
N ALA A 14 -11.39 19.50 14.71
CA ALA A 14 -11.09 18.82 15.97
C ALA A 14 -11.83 17.47 16.10
N SER A 15 -13.12 17.41 15.75
CA SER A 15 -13.89 16.15 15.74
C SER A 15 -13.33 15.17 14.71
N PHE A 16 -12.91 15.64 13.54
CA PHE A 16 -12.28 14.83 12.49
C PHE A 16 -10.95 14.23 12.96
N GLU A 17 -10.07 15.05 13.56
CA GLU A 17 -8.78 14.62 14.11
C GLU A 17 -8.96 13.66 15.29
N ALA A 18 -10.04 13.80 16.06
CA ALA A 18 -10.42 12.90 17.13
C ALA A 18 -11.04 11.57 16.63
N GLY A 19 -11.30 11.42 15.32
CA GLY A 19 -11.96 10.25 14.75
C GLY A 19 -13.48 10.21 14.96
N SER A 20 -14.07 11.27 15.51
CA SER A 20 -15.52 11.45 15.67
C SER A 20 -16.16 11.84 14.33
N TYR A 21 -16.11 10.93 13.36
CA TYR A 21 -16.48 11.21 11.98
C TYR A 21 -17.94 11.61 11.79
N ASP A 22 -18.87 11.04 12.56
CA ASP A 22 -20.29 11.40 12.46
C ASP A 22 -20.55 12.85 12.86
N GLU A 23 -19.91 13.34 13.93
CA GLU A 23 -20.01 14.74 14.36
C GLU A 23 -19.33 15.66 13.34
N ALA A 24 -18.14 15.29 12.88
CA ALA A 24 -17.41 16.06 11.87
C ALA A 24 -18.22 16.17 10.57
N GLU A 25 -18.82 15.09 10.10
CA GLU A 25 -19.66 15.04 8.90
C GLU A 25 -20.81 16.03 8.99
N GLN A 26 -21.58 15.99 10.09
CA GLN A 26 -22.73 16.88 10.29
C GLN A 26 -22.32 18.37 10.19
N ILE A 27 -21.23 18.74 10.88
CA ILE A 27 -20.75 20.13 10.88
C ILE A 27 -20.21 20.51 9.49
N LEU A 28 -19.45 19.63 8.83
CA LEU A 28 -18.89 19.90 7.50
C LEU A 28 -20.00 20.08 6.45
N LEU A 29 -21.05 19.25 6.50
CA LEU A 29 -22.22 19.39 5.62
C LEU A 29 -23.01 20.68 5.90
N GLU A 30 -23.08 21.15 7.13
CA GLU A 30 -23.66 22.46 7.43
C GLU A 30 -22.82 23.60 6.83
N VAL A 31 -21.50 23.53 7.00
CA VAL A 31 -20.58 24.57 6.50
C VAL A 31 -20.58 24.64 4.97
N ILE A 32 -20.67 23.49 4.28
CA ILE A 32 -20.61 23.44 2.82
C ILE A 32 -21.84 24.06 2.16
N GLN A 33 -23.01 23.95 2.80
CA GLN A 33 -24.24 24.61 2.33
C GLN A 33 -24.11 26.14 2.38
N ARG A 34 -23.35 26.66 3.35
CA ARG A 34 -23.13 28.11 3.52
C ARG A 34 -21.95 28.62 2.69
N THR A 35 -20.94 27.77 2.49
CA THR A 35 -19.68 28.13 1.83
C THR A 35 -19.13 26.97 0.99
N PRO A 36 -19.59 26.80 -0.27
CA PRO A 36 -19.22 25.67 -1.11
C PRO A 36 -17.84 25.78 -1.78
N LEU A 37 -17.01 26.76 -1.39
CA LEU A 37 -15.76 27.12 -2.08
C LEU A 37 -14.48 26.59 -1.41
N TYR A 38 -14.61 25.74 -0.39
CA TYR A 38 -13.48 25.25 0.39
C TYR A 38 -13.15 23.80 0.06
N ALA A 39 -12.12 23.60 -0.77
CA ALA A 39 -11.69 22.28 -1.24
C ALA A 39 -11.33 21.31 -0.08
N ASN A 40 -10.79 21.83 1.03
CA ASN A 40 -10.45 21.04 2.22
C ASN A 40 -11.68 20.40 2.88
N ILE A 41 -12.85 21.06 2.87
CA ILE A 41 -14.09 20.50 3.43
C ILE A 41 -14.51 19.27 2.61
N TYR A 42 -14.49 19.39 1.29
CA TYR A 42 -14.80 18.26 0.41
C TYR A 42 -13.77 17.12 0.57
N ASN A 43 -12.48 17.42 0.76
CA ASN A 43 -11.48 16.40 1.05
C ASN A 43 -11.73 15.67 2.37
N MET A 44 -12.09 16.40 3.45
CA MET A 44 -12.43 15.79 4.74
C MET A 44 -13.68 14.91 4.64
N LEU A 45 -14.74 15.39 3.96
CA LEU A 45 -15.95 14.58 3.72
C LEU A 45 -15.65 13.34 2.88
N GLY A 46 -14.84 13.48 1.83
CA GLY A 46 -14.39 12.33 1.03
C GLY A 46 -13.65 11.31 1.87
N PHE A 47 -12.76 11.76 2.77
CA PHE A 47 -12.08 10.88 3.71
C PHE A 47 -13.06 10.19 4.66
N ILE A 48 -14.00 10.93 5.28
CA ILE A 48 -15.01 10.35 6.18
C ILE A 48 -15.78 9.23 5.48
N TYR A 49 -16.29 9.48 4.27
CA TYR A 49 -17.05 8.47 3.54
C TYR A 49 -16.20 7.26 3.13
N SER A 50 -14.89 7.42 2.91
CA SER A 50 -13.99 6.28 2.69
C SER A 50 -13.88 5.39 3.93
N GLN A 51 -13.88 5.98 5.13
CA GLN A 51 -13.83 5.24 6.40
C GLN A 51 -15.17 4.58 6.76
N GLN A 52 -16.29 5.18 6.35
CA GLN A 52 -17.65 4.64 6.55
C GLN A 52 -18.05 3.60 5.48
N ASN A 53 -17.09 3.04 4.73
CA ASN A 53 -17.33 2.05 3.67
C ASN A 53 -18.35 2.52 2.60
N SER A 54 -18.30 3.82 2.25
CA SER A 54 -19.10 4.44 1.20
C SER A 54 -18.19 5.03 0.10
N PRO A 55 -17.42 4.19 -0.62
CA PRO A 55 -16.35 4.66 -1.49
C PRO A 55 -16.86 5.46 -2.70
N GLU A 56 -18.07 5.21 -3.19
CA GLU A 56 -18.68 5.98 -4.28
C GLU A 56 -18.92 7.45 -3.87
N LYS A 57 -19.42 7.67 -2.65
CA LYS A 57 -19.57 9.02 -2.08
C LYS A 57 -18.22 9.67 -1.87
N ALA A 58 -17.24 8.91 -1.36
CA ALA A 58 -15.89 9.41 -1.18
C ALA A 58 -15.30 9.96 -2.49
N VAL A 59 -15.41 9.19 -3.58
CA VAL A 59 -15.01 9.61 -4.94
C VAL A 59 -15.72 10.90 -5.37
N GLU A 60 -17.03 11.02 -5.14
CA GLU A 60 -17.78 12.24 -5.47
C GLU A 60 -17.21 13.46 -4.73
N PHE A 61 -16.97 13.34 -3.42
CA PHE A 61 -16.44 14.42 -2.61
C PHE A 61 -14.99 14.77 -2.97
N PHE A 62 -14.12 13.80 -3.24
CA PHE A 62 -12.76 14.11 -3.72
C PHE A 62 -12.79 14.80 -5.09
N ARG A 63 -13.67 14.38 -6.00
CA ARG A 63 -13.85 15.08 -7.29
C ARG A 63 -14.33 16.51 -7.08
N LYS A 64 -15.29 16.75 -6.17
CA LYS A 64 -15.71 18.12 -5.81
C LYS A 64 -14.56 18.95 -5.24
N ALA A 65 -13.71 18.37 -4.40
CA ALA A 65 -12.50 19.04 -3.89
C ALA A 65 -11.58 19.48 -5.04
N LEU A 66 -11.41 18.62 -6.06
CA LEU A 66 -10.62 18.91 -7.26
C LEU A 66 -11.30 19.87 -8.23
N THR A 67 -12.63 19.95 -8.26
CA THR A 67 -13.35 20.99 -9.01
C THR A 67 -13.08 22.37 -8.41
N VAL A 68 -13.07 22.48 -7.07
CA VAL A 68 -12.81 23.74 -6.36
C VAL A 68 -11.33 24.11 -6.42
N ASN A 69 -10.44 23.13 -6.22
CA ASN A 69 -9.00 23.30 -6.32
C ASN A 69 -8.39 22.16 -7.16
N PRO A 70 -8.23 22.33 -8.48
CA PRO A 70 -7.62 21.33 -9.36
C PRO A 70 -6.20 20.93 -8.96
N ASN A 71 -5.55 21.76 -8.14
CA ASN A 71 -4.17 21.62 -7.71
C ASN A 71 -4.05 20.94 -6.34
N TYR A 72 -5.16 20.46 -5.76
CA TYR A 72 -5.14 19.85 -4.44
C TYR A 72 -4.61 18.41 -4.49
N THR A 73 -3.29 18.26 -4.40
CA THR A 73 -2.60 16.97 -4.53
C THR A 73 -3.10 15.92 -3.53
N GLU A 74 -3.31 16.29 -2.27
CA GLU A 74 -3.80 15.35 -1.25
C GLU A 74 -5.18 14.79 -1.59
N ALA A 75 -6.12 15.64 -2.01
CA ALA A 75 -7.45 15.19 -2.45
C ALA A 75 -7.37 14.29 -3.70
N ARG A 76 -6.44 14.58 -4.61
CA ARG A 76 -6.19 13.72 -5.79
C ARG A 76 -5.64 12.36 -5.40
N LEU A 77 -4.71 12.30 -4.45
CA LEU A 77 -4.13 11.03 -3.99
C LEU A 77 -5.14 10.22 -3.17
N ASN A 78 -5.98 10.87 -2.35
CA ASN A 78 -7.10 10.20 -1.69
C ASN A 78 -8.08 9.61 -2.72
N LEU A 79 -8.38 10.34 -3.80
CA LEU A 79 -9.18 9.81 -4.91
C LEU A 79 -8.53 8.58 -5.57
N VAL A 80 -7.21 8.62 -5.81
CA VAL A 80 -6.47 7.48 -6.38
C VAL A 80 -6.59 6.25 -5.49
N ILE A 81 -6.39 6.41 -4.18
CA ILE A 81 -6.49 5.33 -3.20
C ILE A 81 -7.90 4.73 -3.23
N THR A 82 -8.94 5.55 -3.11
CA THR A 82 -10.33 5.06 -3.10
C THR A 82 -10.71 4.38 -4.42
N LEU A 83 -10.26 4.89 -5.57
CA LEU A 83 -10.48 4.21 -6.85
C LEU A 83 -9.78 2.85 -6.91
N ALA A 84 -8.57 2.74 -6.36
CA ALA A 84 -7.84 1.48 -6.30
C ALA A 84 -8.53 0.47 -5.36
N GLU A 85 -9.03 0.91 -4.20
CA GLU A 85 -9.82 0.09 -3.27
C GLU A 85 -11.12 -0.42 -3.90
N MET A 86 -11.73 0.36 -4.81
CA MET A 86 -12.89 -0.04 -5.60
C MET A 86 -12.56 -0.97 -6.79
N GLY A 87 -11.28 -1.27 -7.04
CA GLY A 87 -10.83 -2.03 -8.21
C GLY A 87 -10.83 -1.24 -9.53
N ALA A 88 -11.09 0.07 -9.50
CA ALA A 88 -11.09 0.94 -10.66
C ALA A 88 -9.66 1.40 -11.04
N TYR A 89 -8.78 0.43 -11.30
CA TYR A 89 -7.34 0.64 -11.44
C TYR A 89 -6.95 1.55 -12.60
N GLU A 90 -7.67 1.49 -13.73
CA GLU A 90 -7.42 2.38 -14.88
C GLU A 90 -7.64 3.85 -14.51
N LEU A 91 -8.74 4.15 -13.81
CA LEU A 91 -9.05 5.49 -13.33
C LEU A 91 -8.06 5.94 -12.25
N ALA A 92 -7.69 5.04 -11.34
CA ALA A 92 -6.69 5.31 -10.31
C ALA A 92 -5.33 5.68 -10.94
N SER A 93 -4.89 4.90 -11.94
CA SER A 93 -3.65 5.15 -12.68
C SER A 93 -3.66 6.51 -13.40
N LEU A 94 -4.78 6.86 -14.06
CA LEU A 94 -4.94 8.15 -14.73
C LEU A 94 -4.83 9.32 -13.75
N GLU A 95 -5.52 9.26 -12.61
CA GLU A 95 -5.46 10.32 -11.61
C GLU A 95 -4.11 10.41 -10.90
N TYR A 96 -3.44 9.27 -10.69
CA TYR A 96 -2.09 9.23 -10.14
C TYR A 96 -1.07 9.88 -11.08
N GLY A 97 -1.18 9.65 -12.39
CA GLY A 97 -0.35 10.33 -13.39
C GLY A 97 -0.46 11.85 -13.32
N LYS A 98 -1.68 12.37 -13.11
CA LYS A 98 -1.92 13.81 -12.92
C LYS A 98 -1.34 14.33 -11.59
N ALA A 99 -1.30 13.51 -10.54
CA ALA A 99 -0.66 13.86 -9.28
C ALA A 99 0.87 13.93 -9.43
N LYS A 100 1.47 12.96 -10.13
CA LYS A 100 2.93 12.86 -10.31
C LYS A 100 3.53 14.00 -11.13
N GLN A 101 2.88 14.42 -12.22
CA GLN A 101 3.33 15.56 -13.03
C GLN A 101 3.50 16.86 -12.21
N ARG A 102 2.88 16.95 -11.03
CA ARG A 102 3.03 18.07 -10.09
C ARG A 102 4.14 17.88 -9.08
N GLU A 103 4.38 16.66 -8.62
CA GLU A 103 5.47 16.32 -7.70
C GLU A 103 6.82 16.72 -8.30
N GLU A 104 6.99 16.49 -9.60
CA GLU A 104 8.20 16.89 -10.37
C GLU A 104 8.37 18.42 -10.49
N GLY A 105 7.33 19.22 -10.20
CA GLY A 105 7.32 20.68 -10.32
C GLY A 105 7.28 21.47 -9.01
N GLY A 106 7.25 20.82 -7.84
CA GLY A 106 7.21 21.54 -6.55
C GLY A 106 7.24 20.61 -5.34
N GLY A 107 8.20 20.87 -4.44
CA GLY A 107 8.47 20.09 -3.23
C GLY A 107 7.32 20.13 -2.20
N PHE A 108 6.30 19.31 -2.40
CA PHE A 108 5.28 19.02 -1.40
C PHE A 108 5.61 17.68 -0.72
N SER A 109 5.67 17.68 0.62
CA SER A 109 5.92 16.47 1.40
C SER A 109 4.61 15.76 1.72
N LEU A 110 4.46 14.52 1.28
CA LEU A 110 3.30 13.69 1.59
C LEU A 110 3.25 13.36 3.09
N SER A 111 2.08 13.55 3.71
CA SER A 111 1.87 13.11 5.09
C SER A 111 2.12 11.61 5.22
N GLN A 112 2.59 11.16 6.38
CA GLN A 112 2.88 9.74 6.60
C GLN A 112 1.64 8.86 6.36
N GLY A 113 0.45 9.35 6.74
CA GLY A 113 -0.81 8.63 6.51
C GLY A 113 -1.16 8.47 5.03
N VAL A 114 -0.90 9.49 4.20
CA VAL A 114 -1.09 9.38 2.74
C VAL A 114 -0.05 8.45 2.11
N ARG A 115 1.21 8.52 2.54
CA ARG A 115 2.26 7.59 2.08
C ARG A 115 1.93 6.14 2.40
N ASN A 116 1.52 5.84 3.63
CA ASN A 116 1.14 4.49 4.03
C ASN A 116 -0.05 3.96 3.21
N ARG A 117 -1.09 4.78 2.98
CA ARG A 117 -2.25 4.36 2.18
C ARG A 117 -1.91 4.17 0.70
N LEU A 118 -1.05 5.02 0.12
CA LEU A 118 -0.55 4.80 -1.25
C LEU A 118 0.30 3.53 -1.35
N ALA A 119 1.15 3.27 -0.36
CA ALA A 119 1.92 2.03 -0.30
C ALA A 119 1.00 0.81 -0.28
N ASN A 120 -0.03 0.82 0.56
CA ASN A 120 -1.01 -0.27 0.63
C ASN A 120 -1.79 -0.43 -0.68
N ALA A 121 -2.30 0.66 -1.26
CA ALA A 121 -3.04 0.60 -2.53
C ALA A 121 -2.21 -0.02 -3.67
N HIS A 122 -0.93 0.36 -3.78
CA HIS A 122 -0.01 -0.27 -4.73
C HIS A 122 0.29 -1.72 -4.38
N ALA A 123 0.44 -2.07 -3.10
CA ALA A 123 0.66 -3.45 -2.68
C ALA A 123 -0.55 -4.35 -2.97
N ASP A 124 -1.77 -3.85 -2.81
CA ASP A 124 -3.00 -4.58 -3.10
C ASP A 124 -3.16 -4.82 -4.61
N LEU A 125 -2.89 -3.81 -5.44
CA LEU A 125 -2.86 -4.00 -6.88
C LEU A 125 -1.75 -4.96 -7.32
N GLY A 126 -0.55 -4.87 -6.71
CA GLY A 126 0.53 -5.81 -6.95
C GLY A 126 0.14 -7.25 -6.59
N LYS A 127 -0.61 -7.44 -5.51
CA LYS A 127 -1.17 -8.75 -5.13
C LYS A 127 -2.15 -9.26 -6.19
N VAL A 128 -3.05 -8.42 -6.70
CA VAL A 128 -3.99 -8.81 -7.78
C VAL A 128 -3.24 -9.25 -9.03
N TYR A 129 -2.24 -8.48 -9.48
CA TYR A 129 -1.41 -8.87 -10.63
C TYR A 129 -0.67 -10.17 -10.39
N HIS A 130 -0.13 -10.39 -9.18
CA HIS A 130 0.52 -11.64 -8.82
C HIS A 130 -0.44 -12.84 -8.92
N GLU A 131 -1.65 -12.72 -8.39
CA GLU A 131 -2.68 -13.77 -8.45
C GLU A 131 -3.13 -14.07 -9.89
N LEU A 132 -3.05 -13.09 -10.79
CA LEU A 132 -3.30 -13.25 -12.23
C LEU A 132 -2.10 -13.82 -13.02
N GLY A 133 -0.95 -14.05 -12.36
CA GLY A 133 0.28 -14.49 -13.02
C GLY A 133 1.02 -13.39 -13.80
N LEU A 134 0.58 -12.13 -13.67
CA LEU A 134 1.17 -10.94 -14.28
C LEU A 134 2.32 -10.42 -13.41
N TYR A 135 3.41 -11.19 -13.37
CA TYR A 135 4.47 -10.98 -12.38
C TYR A 135 5.29 -9.71 -12.61
N ASP A 136 5.48 -9.26 -13.86
CA ASP A 136 6.20 -8.01 -14.14
C ASP A 136 5.41 -6.80 -13.65
N GLU A 137 4.10 -6.78 -13.87
CA GLU A 137 3.18 -5.77 -13.37
C GLU A 137 3.15 -5.78 -11.83
N ALA A 138 3.08 -6.97 -11.22
CA ALA A 138 3.12 -7.12 -9.77
C ALA A 138 4.41 -6.52 -9.17
N VAL A 139 5.57 -6.84 -9.76
CA VAL A 139 6.87 -6.30 -9.33
C VAL A 139 6.90 -4.77 -9.43
N GLN A 140 6.40 -4.20 -10.53
CA GLN A 140 6.33 -2.75 -10.68
C GLN A 140 5.49 -2.12 -9.57
N GLU A 141 4.31 -2.67 -9.27
CA GLU A 141 3.44 -2.12 -8.23
C GLU A 141 4.04 -2.26 -6.83
N PHE A 142 4.67 -3.39 -6.48
CA PHE A 142 5.38 -3.52 -5.20
C PHE A 142 6.55 -2.55 -5.08
N GLN A 143 7.30 -2.30 -6.16
CA GLN A 143 8.34 -1.29 -6.17
C GLN A 143 7.78 0.12 -5.97
N LYS A 144 6.63 0.45 -6.58
CA LYS A 144 5.93 1.73 -6.33
C LYS A 144 5.53 1.85 -4.85
N ALA A 145 5.00 0.78 -4.25
CA ALA A 145 4.65 0.76 -2.84
C ALA A 145 5.87 1.04 -1.93
N LEU A 146 7.01 0.40 -2.21
CA LEU A 146 8.25 0.56 -1.45
C LEU A 146 8.89 1.95 -1.59
N ARG A 147 8.58 2.72 -2.64
CA ARG A 147 9.00 4.14 -2.71
C ARG A 147 8.32 5.00 -1.65
N PHE A 148 7.09 4.67 -1.28
CA PHE A 148 6.36 5.39 -0.24
C PHE A 148 6.73 4.90 1.18
N CYS A 149 6.90 3.58 1.33
CA CYS A 149 7.22 2.93 2.60
C CYS A 149 8.35 1.90 2.41
N PRO A 150 9.63 2.32 2.44
CA PRO A 150 10.76 1.43 2.15
C PRO A 150 11.02 0.38 3.23
N THR A 151 10.44 0.54 4.42
CA THR A 151 10.63 -0.32 5.59
C THR A 151 9.49 -1.32 5.81
N PHE A 152 8.63 -1.57 4.80
CA PHE A 152 7.61 -2.60 4.91
C PHE A 152 8.14 -3.98 4.48
N ALA A 153 8.50 -4.80 5.47
CA ALA A 153 9.01 -6.15 5.27
C ALA A 153 8.02 -7.04 4.49
N ASP A 154 6.72 -6.93 4.74
CA ASP A 154 5.69 -7.72 4.07
C ASP A 154 5.62 -7.44 2.55
N ILE A 155 5.81 -6.17 2.16
CA ILE A 155 5.84 -5.79 0.74
C ILE A 155 7.13 -6.29 0.08
N LEU A 156 8.27 -6.23 0.77
CA LEU A 156 9.52 -6.83 0.29
C LEU A 156 9.40 -8.34 0.12
N CYS A 157 8.71 -9.03 1.04
CA CYS A 157 8.40 -10.45 0.92
C CYS A 157 7.57 -10.74 -0.34
N ARG A 158 6.48 -10.00 -0.56
CA ARG A 158 5.61 -10.14 -1.76
C ARG A 158 6.35 -9.83 -3.06
N LEU A 159 7.23 -8.82 -3.04
CA LEU A 159 8.12 -8.50 -4.14
C LEU A 159 9.05 -9.68 -4.44
N GLY A 160 9.72 -10.23 -3.43
CA GLY A 160 10.60 -11.38 -3.57
C GLY A 160 9.88 -12.62 -4.12
N VAL A 161 8.66 -12.88 -3.65
CA VAL A 161 7.82 -13.97 -4.17
C VAL A 161 7.51 -13.76 -5.65
N SER A 162 7.11 -12.55 -6.07
CA SER A 162 6.81 -12.26 -7.47
C SER A 162 8.03 -12.31 -8.38
N LEU A 163 9.19 -11.83 -7.90
CA LEU A 163 10.48 -11.93 -8.59
C LEU A 163 10.88 -13.40 -8.80
N ARG A 164 10.67 -14.26 -7.80
CA ARG A 164 10.92 -15.70 -7.94
C ARG A 164 10.03 -16.34 -9.00
N GLU A 165 8.74 -16.03 -9.00
CA GLU A 165 7.80 -16.65 -9.96
C GLU A 165 8.08 -16.26 -11.42
N LYS A 166 8.61 -15.05 -11.67
CA LYS A 166 9.12 -14.66 -13.00
C LYS A 166 10.54 -15.16 -13.32
N GLY A 167 11.18 -15.90 -12.41
CA GLY A 167 12.53 -16.46 -12.61
C GLY A 167 13.71 -15.53 -12.28
N ALA A 168 13.46 -14.34 -11.72
CA ALA A 168 14.50 -13.40 -11.29
C ALA A 168 14.99 -13.74 -9.87
N TYR A 169 15.70 -14.86 -9.73
CA TYR A 169 15.96 -15.47 -8.44
C TYR A 169 16.96 -14.69 -7.55
N GLU A 170 17.97 -14.05 -8.13
CA GLU A 170 18.95 -13.23 -7.40
C GLU A 170 18.31 -11.95 -6.85
N GLU A 171 17.46 -11.31 -7.66
CA GLU A 171 16.67 -10.15 -7.23
C GLU A 171 15.67 -10.54 -6.13
N ALA A 172 15.05 -11.71 -6.25
CA ALA A 172 14.17 -12.25 -5.22
C ALA A 172 14.90 -12.44 -3.89
N ALA A 173 16.08 -13.07 -3.92
CA ALA A 173 16.92 -13.25 -2.72
C ALA A 173 17.28 -11.91 -2.09
N THR A 174 17.64 -10.90 -2.90
CA THR A 174 17.93 -9.55 -2.42
C THR A 174 16.72 -8.90 -1.75
N ALA A 175 15.52 -9.04 -2.31
CA ALA A 175 14.29 -8.54 -1.69
C ALA A 175 14.01 -9.22 -0.34
N PHE A 176 14.20 -10.55 -0.25
CA PHE A 176 14.06 -11.29 1.00
C PHE A 176 15.09 -10.89 2.06
N TYR A 177 16.36 -10.69 1.68
CA TYR A 177 17.37 -10.21 2.62
C TYR A 177 17.03 -8.83 3.20
N ARG A 178 16.55 -7.91 2.37
CA ARG A 178 16.06 -6.60 2.84
C ARG A 178 14.87 -6.74 3.79
N ALA A 179 13.96 -7.69 3.55
CA ALA A 179 12.87 -7.96 4.48
C ALA A 179 13.39 -8.48 5.84
N LEU A 180 14.43 -9.32 5.84
CA LEU A 180 15.08 -9.84 7.04
C LEU A 180 15.92 -8.79 7.78
N GLU A 181 16.51 -7.82 7.08
CA GLU A 181 17.16 -6.66 7.72
C GLU A 181 16.17 -5.85 8.58
N ILE A 182 14.92 -5.74 8.10
CA ILE A 182 13.84 -5.04 8.81
C ILE A 182 13.24 -5.93 9.92
N ASN A 183 12.97 -7.20 9.61
CA ASN A 183 12.44 -8.18 10.55
C ASN A 183 13.25 -9.49 10.51
N PRO A 184 14.29 -9.61 11.36
CA PRO A 184 15.18 -10.79 11.36
C PRO A 184 14.49 -12.10 11.75
N ARG A 185 13.28 -12.04 12.32
CA ARG A 185 12.50 -13.21 12.77
C ARG A 185 11.31 -13.51 11.85
N TYR A 186 11.31 -12.97 10.62
CA TYR A 186 10.21 -13.20 9.68
C TYR A 186 10.30 -14.61 9.06
N VAL A 187 9.60 -15.56 9.69
CA VAL A 187 9.62 -16.99 9.35
C VAL A 187 9.31 -17.26 7.88
N ASP A 188 8.22 -16.67 7.35
CA ASP A 188 7.79 -16.87 5.95
C ASP A 188 8.89 -16.48 4.95
N VAL A 189 9.67 -15.45 5.25
CA VAL A 189 10.75 -14.97 4.38
C VAL A 189 11.88 -16.00 4.29
N TYR A 190 12.26 -16.64 5.40
CA TYR A 190 13.25 -17.72 5.37
C TYR A 190 12.76 -18.92 4.55
N ALA A 191 11.47 -19.28 4.68
CA ALA A 191 10.87 -20.34 3.88
C ALA A 191 10.87 -20.01 2.38
N HIS A 192 10.54 -18.77 2.01
CA HIS A 192 10.58 -18.32 0.63
C HIS A 192 12.00 -18.19 0.06
N LEU A 193 12.97 -17.77 0.88
CA LEU A 193 14.38 -17.75 0.49
C LEU A 193 14.88 -19.17 0.20
N GLY A 194 14.54 -20.13 1.06
CA GLY A 194 14.85 -21.55 0.86
C GLY A 194 14.25 -22.12 -0.43
N LEU A 195 12.98 -21.82 -0.71
CA LEU A 195 12.34 -22.19 -1.98
C LEU A 195 13.03 -21.53 -3.19
N THR A 196 13.49 -20.29 -3.05
CA THR A 196 14.20 -19.56 -4.12
C THR A 196 15.54 -20.24 -4.42
N TYR A 197 16.29 -20.65 -3.40
CA TYR A 197 17.53 -21.41 -3.56
C TYR A 197 17.31 -22.81 -4.15
N LEU A 198 16.22 -23.49 -3.77
CA LEU A 198 15.83 -24.75 -4.39
C LEU A 198 15.62 -24.61 -5.91
N LYS A 199 14.98 -23.54 -6.34
CA LYS A 199 14.73 -23.26 -7.77
C LYS A 199 16.02 -22.95 -8.53
N GLN A 200 17.01 -22.35 -7.86
CA GLN A 200 18.35 -22.10 -8.40
C GLN A 200 19.28 -23.33 -8.36
N GLY A 201 18.87 -24.43 -7.71
CA GLY A 201 19.72 -25.61 -7.52
C GLY A 201 20.77 -25.46 -6.40
N MET A 202 20.73 -24.39 -5.62
CA MET A 202 21.64 -24.17 -4.48
C MET A 202 21.16 -24.91 -3.24
N MET A 203 21.47 -26.20 -3.18
CA MET A 203 20.87 -27.10 -2.18
C MET A 203 21.27 -26.78 -0.74
N GLU A 204 22.56 -26.52 -0.50
CA GLU A 204 23.07 -26.21 0.84
C GLU A 204 22.44 -24.92 1.39
N SER A 205 22.39 -23.87 0.57
CA SER A 205 21.76 -22.60 0.93
C SER A 205 20.26 -22.75 1.18
N ALA A 206 19.58 -23.58 0.39
CA ALA A 206 18.18 -23.90 0.60
C ALA A 206 17.94 -24.58 1.96
N ILE A 207 18.71 -25.63 2.27
CA ILE A 207 18.63 -26.35 3.54
C ILE A 207 18.85 -25.38 4.71
N HIS A 208 19.90 -24.56 4.64
CA HIS A 208 20.22 -23.60 5.70
C HIS A 208 19.07 -22.62 5.96
N ALA A 209 18.50 -22.02 4.91
CA ALA A 209 17.40 -21.08 5.04
C ALA A 209 16.15 -21.74 5.63
N LEU A 210 15.82 -22.96 5.20
CA LEU A 210 14.66 -23.70 5.68
C LEU A 210 14.83 -24.19 7.13
N GLU A 211 16.04 -24.56 7.53
CA GLU A 211 16.36 -24.90 8.92
C GLU A 211 16.22 -23.67 9.82
N ARG A 212 16.66 -22.47 9.38
CA ARG A 212 16.39 -21.21 10.11
C ARG A 212 14.91 -20.91 10.26
N ALA A 213 14.09 -21.17 9.24
CA ALA A 213 12.64 -21.03 9.38
C ALA A 213 12.09 -21.96 10.48
N LEU A 214 12.55 -23.21 10.54
CA LEU A 214 12.11 -24.20 11.52
C LEU A 214 12.68 -24.00 12.93
N GLU A 215 13.82 -23.35 13.08
CA GLU A 215 14.32 -22.91 14.38
C GLU A 215 13.45 -21.81 14.99
N LEU A 216 12.90 -20.93 14.14
CA LEU A 216 12.02 -19.84 14.59
C LEU A 216 10.58 -20.31 14.80
N ASP A 217 10.10 -21.23 13.97
CA ASP A 217 8.80 -21.89 14.07
C ASP A 217 8.91 -23.35 13.62
N ALA A 218 8.98 -24.24 14.61
CA ALA A 218 9.12 -25.67 14.39
C ALA A 218 7.93 -26.31 13.65
N ASP A 219 6.79 -25.63 13.54
CA ASP A 219 5.59 -26.13 12.87
C ASP A 219 5.31 -25.49 11.51
N HIS A 220 6.24 -24.66 11.02
CA HIS A 220 6.12 -23.99 9.74
C HIS A 220 6.01 -24.98 8.56
N SER A 221 4.81 -25.12 8.03
CA SER A 221 4.44 -26.19 7.09
C SER A 221 5.23 -26.15 5.78
N LEU A 222 5.35 -24.97 5.16
CA LEU A 222 6.11 -24.80 3.91
C LEU A 222 7.59 -25.16 4.09
N ALA A 223 8.18 -24.81 5.23
CA ALA A 223 9.59 -25.07 5.49
C ALA A 223 9.85 -26.58 5.65
N LYS A 224 8.98 -27.31 6.37
CA LYS A 224 9.07 -28.78 6.48
C LYS A 224 9.01 -29.46 5.11
N VAL A 225 8.08 -29.04 4.26
CA VAL A 225 7.87 -29.63 2.92
C VAL A 225 9.11 -29.42 2.05
N TYR A 226 9.58 -28.17 1.94
CA TYR A 226 10.73 -27.86 1.09
C TYR A 226 12.04 -28.42 1.63
N LEU A 227 12.20 -28.55 2.96
CA LEU A 227 13.42 -29.12 3.54
C LEU A 227 13.56 -30.60 3.18
N ARG A 228 12.43 -31.34 3.22
CA ARG A 228 12.39 -32.73 2.78
C ARG A 228 12.76 -32.86 1.31
N LEU A 229 12.21 -31.99 0.46
CA LEU A 229 12.51 -31.97 -0.98
C LEU A 229 14.00 -31.66 -1.23
N ALA A 230 14.57 -30.71 -0.49
CA ALA A 230 15.97 -30.33 -0.60
C ALA A 230 16.90 -31.50 -0.27
N LYS A 231 16.66 -32.18 0.85
CA LYS A 231 17.48 -33.31 1.30
C LYS A 231 17.41 -34.51 0.35
N GLN A 232 16.26 -34.77 -0.27
CA GLN A 232 16.12 -35.82 -1.28
C GLN A 232 16.96 -35.54 -2.52
N LYS A 233 16.81 -34.35 -3.12
CA LYS A 233 17.53 -33.98 -4.33
C LYS A 233 19.04 -33.79 -4.15
N GLY A 234 19.51 -33.54 -2.92
CA GLY A 234 20.95 -33.41 -2.63
C GLY A 234 21.65 -34.75 -2.42
N SER A 235 20.89 -35.86 -2.39
CA SER A 235 21.41 -37.22 -2.22
C SER A 235 21.54 -38.00 -3.55
N GLU A 236 21.14 -37.37 -4.66
CA GLU A 236 21.23 -37.89 -6.05
C GLU A 236 22.45 -37.29 -6.77
#